data_AF-A0A6P4EER6-F1
#
_entry.id   AF-A0A6P4EER6-F1
#
_cell.length_a   1.000
_cell.length_b   1.000
_cell.length_c   1.000
_cell.angle_alpha   90.00
_cell.angle_beta   90.00
_cell.angle_gamma   90.00
#
_symmetry.space_group_name_H-M   'P 1'
#
loop_
_entity.id
_entity.type
_entity.pdbx_description
1 polymer ?
#
loop_
_entity_poly.entity_id
_entity_poly.type
_entity_poly.pdbx_seq_one_letter_code
_entity_poly.pdbx_strand_id
1 'polypeptide(L)'
;MPLANLKLSPHDQQVLDSIFNPLELSSIHSQDSVPSEDSLKDVEPDNEGTRASRELELKAIELSEKGELKEALDLFRQALDRAYRASVLNNRAQTLRLAKRDVVLENAVPNR
;
A
#
# COMPACT_ATOMS: atom_id res chain seq x y z
N MET A 1 30.09 -0.41 -4.12
CA MET A 1 30.44 0.75 -3.27
C MET A 1 30.88 0.20 -1.92
N PRO A 2 32.05 0.56 -1.39
CA PRO A 2 32.40 0.11 -0.04
C PRO A 2 31.48 0.83 0.94
N LEU A 3 30.76 0.08 1.77
CA LEU A 3 30.04 0.63 2.91
C LEU A 3 31.10 1.17 3.86
N ALA A 4 31.31 2.49 3.84
CA ALA A 4 32.15 3.14 4.81
C ALA A 4 31.51 2.89 6.18
N ASN A 5 32.23 2.15 7.02
CA ASN A 5 31.82 1.83 8.38
C ASN A 5 31.96 3.12 9.22
N LEU A 6 31.07 4.10 8.99
CA LEU A 6 31.01 5.34 9.76
C LEU A 6 30.51 4.99 11.14
N LYS A 7 31.44 4.85 12.08
CA LYS A 7 31.11 4.78 13.50
C LYS A 7 30.79 6.20 13.96
N LEU A 8 29.50 6.52 14.03
CA LEU A 8 29.01 7.79 14.60
C LEU A 8 29.60 7.98 16.00
N SER A 9 30.09 9.19 16.28
CA SER A 9 30.50 9.53 17.63
C SER A 9 29.26 9.70 18.53
N PRO A 10 29.40 9.60 19.86
CA PRO A 10 28.29 9.89 20.77
C PRO A 10 27.68 11.28 20.56
N HIS A 11 28.48 12.25 20.13
CA HIS A 11 28.03 13.59 19.82
C HIS A 11 27.19 13.63 18.54
N ASP A 12 27.62 12.95 17.48
CA ASP A 12 26.85 12.88 16.23
C ASP A 12 25.48 12.24 16.47
N GLN A 13 25.43 11.19 17.28
CA GLN A 13 24.16 10.55 17.66
C GLN A 13 23.23 11.54 18.37
N GLN A 14 23.75 12.32 19.32
CA GLN A 14 22.96 13.33 20.03
C GLN A 14 22.43 14.42 19.10
N VAL A 15 23.22 14.84 18.11
CA VAL A 15 22.79 15.81 17.09
C VAL A 15 21.66 15.23 16.24
N LEU A 16 21.79 13.99 15.77
CA LEU A 16 20.75 13.32 14.99
C LEU A 16 19.47 13.14 15.82
N ASP A 17 19.59 12.76 17.08
CA ASP A 17 18.43 12.61 17.98
C ASP A 17 17.72 13.95 18.19
N SER A 18 18.45 15.07 18.31
CA SER A 18 17.85 16.41 18.39
C SER A 18 17.14 16.84 17.10
N ILE A 19 17.57 16.34 15.94
CA ILE A 19 16.97 16.67 14.64
C ILE A 19 15.72 15.83 14.40
N PHE A 20 15.81 14.51 14.61
CA PHE A 20 14.73 13.57 14.31
C PHE A 20 13.71 13.44 15.43
N ASN A 21 14.10 13.73 16.68
CA ASN A 21 13.24 13.61 17.87
C ASN A 21 13.21 14.93 18.68
N PRO A 22 12.86 16.08 18.08
CA PRO A 22 13.00 17.41 18.70
C PRO A 22 12.10 17.64 19.94
N LEU A 23 11.13 16.76 20.18
CA LEU A 23 10.19 16.84 21.30
C LEU A 23 10.49 15.85 22.43
N GLU A 24 11.48 14.97 22.26
CA GLU A 24 11.94 14.04 23.29
C GLU A 24 12.78 14.82 24.33
N LEU A 25 12.08 15.50 25.23
CA LEU A 25 12.67 16.20 26.37
C LEU A 25 13.06 15.15 27.41
N SER A 26 14.35 14.82 27.46
CA SER A 26 15.04 13.94 28.42
C SER A 26 15.28 12.51 27.94
N SER A 27 16.55 12.12 28.11
CA SER A 27 17.22 10.88 27.72
C SER A 27 16.71 9.63 28.45
N ILE A 28 15.41 9.39 28.50
CA ILE A 28 14.90 8.05 28.79
C ILE A 28 14.98 7.30 27.47
N HIS A 29 16.12 6.61 27.27
CA HIS A 29 16.35 5.67 26.18
C HIS A 29 15.36 4.50 26.30
N SER A 30 14.08 4.75 26.09
CA SER A 30 13.21 3.75 25.49
C SER A 30 13.69 3.69 24.05
N GLN A 31 14.59 2.74 23.77
CA GLN A 31 14.84 2.31 22.41
C GLN A 31 13.53 1.69 21.91
N ASP A 32 12.55 2.52 21.55
CA ASP A 32 11.55 2.13 20.60
C ASP A 32 12.33 1.96 19.30
N SER A 33 12.87 0.76 19.14
CA SER A 33 13.68 0.36 18.02
C SER A 33 12.83 0.59 16.78
N VAL A 34 13.08 1.68 16.06
CA VAL A 34 12.50 1.87 14.74
C VAL A 34 12.85 0.61 13.97
N PRO A 35 11.85 -0.17 13.52
CA PRO A 35 12.10 -1.43 12.84
C PRO A 35 13.06 -1.16 11.69
N SER A 36 14.21 -1.84 11.69
CA SER A 36 15.22 -1.68 10.64
C SER A 36 14.60 -2.01 9.28
N GLU A 37 15.10 -1.45 8.18
CA GLU A 37 14.57 -1.74 6.83
C GLU A 37 14.46 -3.25 6.55
N ASP A 38 15.41 -4.05 7.04
CA ASP A 38 15.41 -5.52 6.97
C ASP A 38 14.20 -6.22 7.64
N SER A 39 13.53 -5.52 8.55
CA SER A 39 12.32 -6.00 9.24
C SER A 39 11.02 -5.68 8.47
N LEU A 40 11.06 -4.76 7.50
CA LEU A 40 9.95 -4.41 6.63
C LEU A 40 9.96 -5.29 5.38
N LYS A 41 9.66 -6.58 5.56
CA LYS A 41 9.54 -7.52 4.44
C LYS A 41 8.12 -7.47 3.88
N ASP A 42 7.97 -6.87 2.70
CA ASP A 42 6.75 -6.97 1.89
C ASP A 42 6.72 -8.34 1.18
N VAL A 43 6.46 -9.39 1.95
CA VAL A 43 6.36 -10.77 1.45
C VAL A 43 4.93 -11.25 1.66
N GLU A 44 4.18 -11.32 0.57
CA GLU A 44 2.89 -12.01 0.59
C GLU A 44 3.12 -13.52 0.78
N PRO A 45 2.35 -14.18 1.67
CA PRO A 45 2.44 -15.61 1.84
C PRO A 45 2.02 -16.33 0.55
N ASP A 46 2.89 -17.15 -0.03
CA ASP A 46 2.58 -17.94 -1.23
C ASP A 46 1.78 -19.20 -0.87
N ASN A 47 0.47 -19.00 -0.69
CA ASN A 47 -0.49 -20.08 -0.50
C ASN A 47 -1.54 -20.08 -1.61
N GLU A 48 -2.35 -21.14 -1.69
CA GLU A 48 -3.37 -21.29 -2.73
C GLU A 48 -4.40 -20.15 -2.71
N GLY A 49 -4.78 -19.64 -1.53
CA GLY A 49 -5.68 -18.50 -1.38
C GLY A 49 -5.10 -17.22 -1.98
N THR A 50 -3.82 -16.93 -1.71
CA THR A 50 -3.10 -15.79 -2.29
C THR A 50 -2.99 -15.91 -3.81
N ARG A 51 -2.68 -17.10 -4.34
CA ARG A 51 -2.61 -17.33 -5.80
C ARG A 51 -3.96 -17.16 -6.47
N ALA A 52 -5.02 -17.76 -5.93
CA ALA A 52 -6.37 -17.61 -6.44
C ALA A 52 -6.86 -16.15 -6.37
N SER A 53 -6.55 -15.45 -5.27
CA SER A 53 -6.82 -14.01 -5.13
C SER A 53 -6.10 -13.19 -6.20
N ARG A 54 -4.82 -13.50 -6.48
CA ARG A 54 -4.01 -12.82 -7.50
C ARG A 54 -4.55 -13.03 -8.92
N GLU A 55 -4.99 -14.22 -9.26
CA GLU A 55 -5.62 -14.49 -10.56
C GLU A 55 -6.93 -13.71 -10.74
N LEU A 56 -7.76 -13.63 -9.70
CA LEU A 56 -8.99 -12.84 -9.72
C LEU A 56 -8.69 -11.33 -9.80
N GLU A 57 -7.68 -10.87 -9.08
CA GLU A 57 -7.21 -9.48 -9.12
C GLU A 57 -6.77 -9.08 -10.53
N LEU A 58 -5.96 -9.89 -11.21
CA LEU A 58 -5.51 -9.60 -12.57
C LEU A 58 -6.69 -9.46 -13.54
N LYS A 59 -7.66 -10.37 -13.48
CA LYS A 59 -8.89 -10.28 -14.29
C LYS A 59 -9.69 -9.02 -13.95
N ALA A 60 -9.81 -8.67 -12.68
CA ALA A 60 -10.51 -7.46 -12.25
C ALA A 60 -9.85 -6.17 -12.76
N ILE A 61 -8.51 -6.14 -12.82
CA ILE A 61 -7.75 -5.02 -13.41
C ILE A 61 -8.07 -4.91 -14.90
N GLU A 62 -7.99 -6.02 -15.66
CA GLU A 62 -8.31 -6.00 -17.09
C GLU A 62 -9.74 -5.50 -17.38
N LEU A 63 -10.73 -5.93 -16.58
CA LEU A 63 -12.11 -5.43 -16.70
C LEU A 63 -12.22 -3.94 -16.34
N SER A 64 -11.48 -3.50 -15.32
CA SER A 64 -11.44 -2.08 -14.91
C SER A 64 -10.88 -1.19 -16.03
N GLU A 65 -9.83 -1.66 -16.73
CA GLU A 65 -9.23 -0.95 -17.86
C GLU A 65 -10.16 -0.88 -19.08
N LYS A 66 -11.03 -1.88 -19.26
CA LYS A 66 -12.06 -1.90 -20.31
C LYS A 66 -13.30 -1.07 -19.98
N GLY A 67 -13.41 -0.54 -18.76
CA GLY A 67 -14.60 0.18 -18.29
C GLY A 67 -15.74 -0.74 -17.83
N GLU A 68 -15.51 -2.04 -17.70
CA GLU A 68 -16.49 -3.02 -17.18
C GLU A 68 -16.49 -2.99 -15.63
N LEU A 69 -16.77 -1.81 -15.07
CA LEU A 69 -16.46 -1.48 -13.68
C LEU A 69 -17.27 -2.30 -12.66
N LYS A 70 -18.54 -2.63 -12.96
CA LYS A 70 -19.36 -3.44 -12.05
C LYS A 70 -18.80 -4.86 -11.91
N GLU A 71 -18.45 -5.49 -13.02
CA GLU A 71 -17.89 -6.84 -13.04
C GLU A 71 -16.51 -6.89 -12.39
N ALA A 72 -15.68 -5.87 -12.66
CA ALA A 72 -14.40 -5.70 -11.99
C ALA A 72 -14.54 -5.63 -10.46
N LEU A 73 -15.48 -4.83 -9.95
CA LEU A 73 -15.72 -4.69 -8.50
C LEU A 73 -16.18 -5.99 -7.84
N ASP A 74 -16.96 -6.80 -8.55
CA ASP A 74 -17.39 -8.12 -8.09
C ASP A 74 -16.24 -9.14 -8.07
N LEU A 75 -15.32 -9.07 -9.05
CA LEU A 75 -14.09 -9.88 -9.01
C LEU A 75 -13.15 -9.45 -7.89
N PHE A 76 -13.00 -8.14 -7.61
CA PHE A 76 -12.22 -7.69 -6.46
C PHE A 76 -12.80 -8.17 -5.13
N ARG A 77 -14.14 -8.21 -4.99
CA ARG A 77 -14.78 -8.81 -3.79
C ARG A 77 -14.38 -10.28 -3.66
N GLN A 78 -14.52 -11.06 -4.74
CA GLN A 78 -14.16 -12.47 -4.76
C GLN A 78 -12.66 -12.68 -4.47
N ALA A 79 -11.79 -11.83 -4.97
CA ALA A 79 -10.35 -11.87 -4.68
C ALA A 79 -10.08 -11.67 -3.17
N LEU A 80 -10.80 -10.74 -2.52
CA LEU A 80 -10.70 -10.50 -1.07
C LEU A 80 -11.25 -11.66 -0.24
N ASP A 81 -12.28 -12.36 -0.74
CA ASP A 81 -12.81 -13.56 -0.09
C ASP A 81 -11.81 -14.72 -0.12
N ARG A 82 -10.92 -14.77 -1.13
CA ARG A 82 -9.83 -15.78 -1.20
C ARG A 82 -8.66 -15.44 -0.29
N ALA A 83 -8.26 -14.17 -0.27
CA ALA A 83 -7.21 -13.67 0.60
C ALA A 83 -7.34 -12.16 0.77
N TYR A 84 -7.26 -11.68 2.01
CA TYR A 84 -7.26 -10.26 2.31
C TYR A 84 -5.90 -9.65 1.97
N ARG A 85 -5.82 -8.98 0.81
CA ARG A 85 -4.58 -8.42 0.25
C ARG A 85 -4.67 -6.92 0.03
N ALA A 86 -3.65 -6.19 0.45
CA ALA A 86 -3.62 -4.73 0.35
C ALA A 86 -3.65 -4.24 -1.12
N SER A 87 -3.00 -4.97 -2.03
CA SER A 87 -3.02 -4.66 -3.47
C SER A 87 -4.45 -4.64 -4.02
N VAL A 88 -5.26 -5.65 -3.63
CA VAL A 88 -6.65 -5.82 -4.08
C VAL A 88 -7.52 -4.66 -3.58
N LEU A 89 -7.33 -4.22 -2.33
CA LEU A 89 -8.04 -3.06 -1.77
C LEU A 89 -7.71 -1.78 -2.54
N ASN A 90 -6.43 -1.55 -2.83
CA ASN A 90 -5.97 -0.38 -3.58
C ASN A 90 -6.55 -0.35 -4.99
N ASN A 91 -6.47 -1.47 -5.70
CA ASN A 91 -7.00 -1.60 -7.06
C ASN A 91 -8.53 -1.41 -7.07
N ARG A 92 -9.25 -2.02 -6.12
CA ARG A 92 -10.69 -1.82 -5.94
C ARG A 92 -11.06 -0.35 -5.67
N ALA A 93 -10.28 0.34 -4.83
CA ALA A 93 -10.50 1.76 -4.55
C ALA A 93 -10.32 2.63 -5.82
N GLN A 94 -9.33 2.31 -6.65
CA GLN A 94 -9.13 2.97 -7.94
C GLN A 94 -10.32 2.74 -8.89
N THR A 95 -10.82 1.50 -9.00
CA THR A 95 -11.99 1.18 -9.81
C THR A 95 -13.25 1.88 -9.31
N LEU A 96 -13.46 1.97 -7.99
CA LEU A 96 -14.56 2.77 -7.41
C LEU A 96 -14.45 4.26 -7.75
N ARG A 97 -13.23 4.81 -7.76
CA ARG A 97 -12.99 6.19 -8.18
C ARG A 97 -13.34 6.39 -9.66
N LEU A 98 -12.98 5.44 -10.53
CA LEU A 98 -13.38 5.47 -11.95
C LEU A 98 -14.90 5.41 -12.09
N ALA A 99 -15.58 4.52 -11.37
CA ALA A 99 -17.03 4.38 -11.43
C ALA A 99 -17.77 5.66 -11.04
N LYS A 100 -17.27 6.38 -10.03
CA LYS A 100 -17.82 7.68 -9.66
C LYS A 100 -17.59 8.75 -10.72
N ARG A 101 -16.48 8.70 -11.46
CA ARG A 101 -16.23 9.63 -12.58
C ARG A 101 -17.16 9.33 -13.76
N ASP A 102 -17.39 8.07 -14.07
CA ASP A 102 -18.30 7.67 -15.15
C ASP A 102 -19.75 8.07 -14.84
N VAL A 103 -20.21 7.87 -13.61
CA VAL A 103 -21.53 8.37 -13.19
C VAL A 103 -21.63 9.89 -13.31
N VAL A 104 -20.57 10.63 -12.97
CA VAL A 104 -20.57 12.09 -13.15
C VAL A 104 -20.59 12.48 -14.63
N LEU A 105 -19.87 11.76 -15.51
CA LEU A 105 -19.89 12.01 -16.95
C LEU A 105 -21.24 11.67 -17.58
N GLU A 106 -21.88 10.57 -17.19
CA GLU A 106 -23.23 10.19 -17.65
C GLU A 106 -24.26 11.25 -17.28
N ASN A 107 -24.17 11.82 -16.07
CA ASN A 107 -25.06 12.91 -15.63
C ASN A 107 -24.67 14.29 -16.20
N ALA A 108 -23.44 14.46 -16.69
CA ALA A 108 -22.94 15.72 -17.26
C ALA A 108 -23.17 15.85 -18.77
N VAL A 109 -23.64 14.80 -19.45
CA VAL A 109 -24.12 14.87 -20.83
C VAL A 109 -25.64 15.04 -20.81
N PRO A 110 -26.17 16.28 -20.83
CA PRO A 110 -27.60 16.47 -21.07
C PRO A 110 -27.93 15.93 -22.46
N ASN A 111 -28.96 15.08 -22.54
CA ASN A 111 -29.57 14.58 -23.78
C ASN A 111 -29.53 15.66 -24.86
N ARG A 112 -28.82 15.37 -25.96
CA ARG A 112 -28.95 16.12 -27.22
C ARG A 112 -30.01 15.48 -28.09
#